data_AF-A0A821S0F8-F1
#
_entry.id   AF-A0A821S0F8-F1
#
_cell.length_a   1.000
_cell.length_b   1.000
_cell.length_c   1.000
_cell.angle_alpha   90.00
_cell.angle_beta   90.00
_cell.angle_gamma   90.00
#
_symmetry.space_group_name_H-M   'P 1'
#
loop_
_entity.id
_entity.type
_entity.pdbx_description
1 polymer ?
#
loop_
_entity_poly.entity_id
_entity_poly.type
_entity_poly.pdbx_seq_one_letter_code
_entity_poly.pdbx_strand_id
1 'polypeptide(L)'
;MTSSKFTELYVVPFPTLLGDDADGSLARPYSSLKRALDHVEHKYYRSMTSLPRRTAIYLYPTYHFVNTLHLNRAHSRIRITTMNTDMTAFYEELIVRDHTYRRLSRASISGGMPITHWIEIDDDVYKAVVPSTVYVNQLFADDRRIIRTRIPMNQSAYLQYEAPLNDPNQARYGFQYVQGQFDSIPLNDVMVVVYHSWTTSHHYIDQIITSNRTILFTNPSDLPIGTFTMQGKRRFHIENSCLALVSNSFCFVNETKTIYLKTNGSYNPNNIQIITPIHEFIMLIASTDARYPINNIIIDNIAIQHSTMNYDSYTTR
;
A
#
# COMPACT_ATOMS: atom_id res chain seq x y z
N MET A 1 16.20 43.74 10.79
CA MET A 1 15.71 42.35 10.75
C MET A 1 15.06 42.10 9.41
N THR A 2 15.79 41.52 8.46
CA THR A 2 15.24 41.17 7.14
C THR A 2 14.33 39.96 7.30
N SER A 3 13.01 40.19 7.21
CA SER A 3 12.00 39.12 7.11
C SER A 3 12.45 38.12 6.05
N SER A 4 12.81 36.90 6.45
CA SER A 4 13.17 35.87 5.49
C SER A 4 11.91 35.54 4.70
N LYS A 5 11.84 35.96 3.43
CA LYS A 5 10.70 35.70 2.56
C LYS A 5 10.44 34.19 2.52
N PHE A 6 9.32 33.78 3.10
CA PHE A 6 8.80 32.42 3.09
C PHE A 6 7.93 32.24 1.84
N THR A 7 8.05 31.11 1.15
CA THR A 7 7.14 30.77 0.05
C THR A 7 6.09 29.82 0.59
N GLU A 8 4.82 30.11 0.32
CA GLU A 8 3.71 29.22 0.67
C GLU A 8 3.09 28.69 -0.62
N LEU A 9 2.97 27.37 -0.70
CA LEU A 9 2.31 26.67 -1.78
C LEU A 9 1.13 25.89 -1.21
N TYR A 10 0.01 25.90 -1.91
CA TYR A 10 -1.22 25.23 -1.51
C TYR A 10 -1.53 24.11 -2.51
N VAL A 11 -1.96 22.95 -2.03
CA VAL A 11 -2.28 21.78 -2.86
C VAL A 11 -3.68 21.28 -2.54
N VAL A 12 -4.54 21.29 -3.57
CA VAL A 12 -5.94 20.86 -3.51
C VAL A 12 -6.19 19.92 -4.68
N PRO A 13 -6.41 18.61 -4.47
CA PRO A 13 -6.42 17.62 -5.55
C PRO A 13 -7.76 17.57 -6.31
N PHE A 14 -8.41 18.72 -6.51
CA PHE A 14 -9.71 18.87 -7.16
C PHE A 14 -9.55 19.78 -8.40
N PRO A 15 -8.98 19.27 -9.51
CA PRO A 15 -8.58 20.10 -10.66
C PRO A 15 -9.76 20.79 -11.35
N THR A 16 -10.96 20.20 -11.28
CA THR A 16 -12.19 20.72 -11.91
C THR A 16 -12.66 22.06 -11.33
N LEU A 17 -12.23 22.41 -10.12
CA LEU A 17 -12.73 23.60 -9.41
C LEU A 17 -11.93 24.89 -9.69
N LEU A 18 -10.72 24.79 -10.27
CA LEU A 18 -9.73 25.88 -10.16
C LEU A 18 -9.03 26.27 -11.48
N GLY A 19 -9.30 25.60 -12.60
CA GLY A 19 -8.73 25.90 -13.91
C GLY A 19 -7.24 25.55 -14.06
N ASP A 20 -6.66 25.80 -15.24
CA ASP A 20 -5.28 25.37 -15.58
C ASP A 20 -4.18 26.33 -15.10
N ASP A 21 -4.52 27.56 -14.72
CA ASP A 21 -3.59 28.66 -14.37
C ASP A 21 -3.09 28.63 -12.91
N ALA A 22 -2.89 27.43 -12.35
CA ALA A 22 -2.42 27.26 -10.98
C ALA A 22 -1.00 27.82 -10.77
N ASP A 23 -0.85 28.75 -9.81
CA ASP A 23 0.44 29.34 -9.43
C ASP A 23 0.93 28.88 -8.04
N GLY A 24 0.12 28.07 -7.35
CA GLY A 24 0.38 27.53 -6.02
C GLY A 24 -0.05 28.45 -4.88
N SER A 25 -0.62 29.63 -5.15
CA SER A 25 -1.21 30.50 -4.13
C SER A 25 -2.48 29.90 -3.54
N LEU A 26 -2.97 30.45 -2.42
CA LEU A 26 -4.23 30.04 -1.80
C LEU A 26 -5.42 30.14 -2.78
N ALA A 27 -5.47 31.20 -3.58
CA ALA A 27 -6.56 31.39 -4.55
C ALA A 27 -6.43 30.49 -5.80
N ARG A 28 -5.21 30.04 -6.14
CA ARG A 28 -4.92 29.22 -7.32
C ARG A 28 -3.95 28.08 -6.96
N PRO A 29 -4.38 27.13 -6.10
CA PRO A 29 -3.51 26.10 -5.58
C PRO A 29 -3.14 25.08 -6.66
N TYR A 30 -2.09 24.31 -6.42
CA TYR A 30 -1.74 23.20 -7.29
C TYR A 30 -2.70 22.03 -7.12
N SER A 31 -3.00 21.35 -8.24
CA SER A 31 -3.82 20.13 -8.24
C SER A 31 -3.08 18.88 -7.76
N SER A 32 -1.76 18.94 -7.59
CA SER A 32 -0.98 17.81 -7.11
C SER A 32 0.28 18.24 -6.36
N LEU A 33 0.70 17.39 -5.41
CA LEU A 33 1.94 17.59 -4.68
C LEU A 33 3.16 17.57 -5.61
N LYS A 34 3.12 16.80 -6.70
CA LYS A 34 4.17 16.77 -7.71
C LYS A 34 4.38 18.16 -8.35
N ARG A 35 3.30 18.87 -8.73
CA ARG A 35 3.42 20.24 -9.27
C ARG A 35 4.01 21.22 -8.27
N ALA A 36 3.66 21.10 -6.99
CA ALA A 36 4.25 21.93 -5.94
C ALA A 36 5.74 21.67 -5.74
N LEU A 37 6.17 20.40 -5.82
CA LEU A 37 7.59 20.02 -5.77
C LEU A 37 8.35 20.52 -7.01
N ASP A 38 7.77 20.35 -8.21
CA ASP A 38 8.36 20.85 -9.46
C ASP A 38 8.53 22.37 -9.45
N HIS A 39 7.60 23.11 -8.83
CA HIS A 39 7.75 24.55 -8.60
C HIS A 39 8.99 24.87 -7.75
N VAL A 40 9.18 24.15 -6.65
CA VAL A 40 10.34 24.33 -5.75
C VAL A 40 11.63 24.05 -6.51
N GLU A 41 11.66 22.95 -7.27
CA GLU A 41 12.82 22.56 -8.07
C GLU A 41 13.14 23.60 -9.16
N HIS A 42 12.13 24.08 -9.88
CA HIS A 42 12.30 25.10 -10.92
C HIS A 42 12.86 26.41 -10.35
N LYS A 43 12.36 26.86 -9.19
CA LYS A 43 12.88 28.05 -8.51
C LYS A 43 14.32 27.88 -8.02
N TYR A 44 14.66 26.68 -7.54
CA TYR A 44 16.01 26.35 -7.11
C TYR A 44 17.02 26.53 -8.27
N TYR A 45 16.73 26.01 -9.46
CA TYR A 45 17.66 26.12 -10.60
C TYR A 45 17.68 27.49 -11.27
N ARG A 46 16.59 28.25 -11.24
CA ARG A 46 16.58 29.63 -11.78
C ARG A 46 17.28 30.65 -10.90
N SER A 47 17.35 30.41 -9.58
CA SER A 47 17.95 31.35 -8.64
C SER A 47 19.41 31.02 -8.36
N MET A 48 20.30 31.29 -9.33
CA MET A 48 21.75 31.09 -9.16
C MET A 48 22.37 32.00 -8.08
N THR A 49 21.68 33.07 -7.67
CA THR A 49 22.24 34.14 -6.82
C THR A 49 21.52 34.35 -5.48
N SER A 50 20.43 33.63 -5.18
CA SER A 50 19.73 33.78 -3.89
C SER A 50 19.70 32.48 -3.11
N LEU A 51 20.00 32.57 -1.81
CA LEU A 51 19.91 31.43 -0.89
C LEU A 51 18.52 30.79 -0.99
N PRO A 52 18.41 29.45 -1.01
CA PRO A 52 17.12 28.78 -1.12
C PRO A 52 16.22 29.21 0.03
N ARG A 53 15.11 29.88 -0.36
CA ARG A 53 14.05 30.30 0.56
C ARG A 53 13.37 29.07 1.13
N ARG A 54 12.95 29.16 2.39
CA ARG A 54 12.09 28.13 2.99
C ARG A 54 10.74 28.14 2.27
N THR A 55 10.23 26.95 1.97
CA THR A 55 8.92 26.77 1.32
C THR A 55 8.04 25.89 2.19
N ALA A 56 6.84 26.36 2.56
CA ALA A 56 5.79 25.47 3.05
C ALA A 56 4.91 25.02 1.89
N ILE A 57 4.54 23.75 1.92
CA ILE A 57 3.52 23.15 1.07
C ILE A 57 2.39 22.69 1.98
N TYR A 58 1.24 23.35 1.87
CA TYR A 58 0.04 23.05 2.64
C TYR A 58 -0.88 22.15 1.82
N LEU A 59 -1.20 20.98 2.36
CA LEU A 59 -2.05 20.00 1.72
C LEU A 59 -3.47 20.11 2.27
N TYR A 60 -4.46 20.15 1.37
CA TYR A 60 -5.86 20.01 1.77
C TYR A 60 -6.05 18.65 2.46
N PRO A 61 -6.81 18.56 3.58
CA PRO A 61 -6.94 17.34 4.37
C PRO A 61 -7.82 16.30 3.68
N THR A 62 -7.24 15.63 2.69
CA THR A 62 -7.85 14.54 1.91
C THR A 62 -6.77 13.55 1.45
N TYR A 63 -7.13 12.60 0.61
CA TYR A 63 -6.16 11.71 -0.05
C TYR A 63 -5.47 12.41 -1.21
N HIS A 64 -4.14 12.43 -1.16
CA HIS A 64 -3.25 12.79 -2.25
C HIS A 64 -2.62 11.50 -2.77
N PHE A 65 -3.24 10.91 -3.78
CA PHE A 65 -2.71 9.73 -4.45
C PHE A 65 -1.49 10.13 -5.30
N VAL A 66 -0.36 9.49 -5.06
CA VAL A 66 0.91 9.85 -5.68
C VAL A 66 1.63 8.61 -6.18
N ASN A 67 2.38 8.78 -7.27
CA ASN A 67 3.53 7.93 -7.54
C ASN A 67 4.64 8.21 -6.50
N THR A 68 5.76 7.51 -6.57
CA THR A 68 6.92 7.82 -5.72
C THR A 68 7.33 9.29 -5.83
N LEU A 69 7.27 10.01 -4.71
CA LEU A 69 7.72 11.39 -4.62
C LEU A 69 9.23 11.43 -4.42
N HIS A 70 9.95 12.02 -5.37
CA HIS A 70 11.40 12.16 -5.31
C HIS A 70 11.78 13.53 -4.75
N LEU A 71 12.30 13.54 -3.53
CA LEU A 71 12.81 14.75 -2.89
C LEU A 71 14.33 14.71 -2.98
N ASN A 72 14.85 15.56 -3.86
CA ASN A 72 16.28 15.74 -4.10
C ASN A 72 16.82 17.00 -3.40
N ARG A 73 18.08 17.38 -3.69
CA ARG A 73 18.73 18.58 -3.12
C ARG A 73 17.89 19.85 -3.27
N ALA A 74 17.22 20.04 -4.40
CA ALA A 74 16.42 21.24 -4.68
C ALA A 74 15.26 21.40 -3.69
N HIS A 75 14.82 20.30 -3.09
CA HIS A 75 13.76 20.23 -2.09
C HIS A 75 14.29 20.38 -0.65
N SER A 76 15.55 20.78 -0.46
CA SER A 76 16.03 21.14 0.87
C SER A 76 15.24 22.35 1.41
N ARG A 77 15.02 22.40 2.72
CA ARG A 77 14.31 23.50 3.41
C ARG A 77 12.83 23.63 3.06
N ILE A 78 12.18 22.52 2.66
CA ILE A 78 10.72 22.48 2.55
C ILE A 78 10.08 22.00 3.84
N ARG A 79 8.86 22.47 4.07
CA ARG A 79 7.93 21.90 5.05
C ARG A 79 6.70 21.43 4.30
N ILE A 80 6.29 20.17 4.46
CA ILE A 80 5.02 19.67 3.95
C ILE A 80 4.13 19.43 5.16
N THR A 81 2.95 20.06 5.19
CA THR A 81 2.00 19.95 6.31
C THR A 81 0.56 20.03 5.82
N THR A 82 -0.40 19.67 6.68
CA THR A 82 -1.82 19.83 6.36
C THR A 82 -2.27 21.27 6.59
N MET A 83 -3.14 21.78 5.71
CA MET A 83 -3.86 23.04 5.89
C MET A 83 -4.60 23.08 7.24
N ASN A 84 -4.60 24.23 7.90
CA ASN A 84 -5.42 24.45 9.09
C ASN A 84 -6.88 24.76 8.71
N THR A 85 -7.76 24.86 9.70
CA THR A 85 -9.20 25.13 9.49
C THR A 85 -9.46 26.42 8.70
N ASP A 86 -8.70 27.49 8.95
CA ASP A 86 -8.89 28.77 8.26
C ASP A 86 -8.57 28.65 6.77
N MET A 87 -7.49 27.94 6.43
CA MET A 87 -7.11 27.66 5.05
C MET A 87 -8.09 26.74 4.34
N THR A 88 -8.65 25.74 5.02
CA THR A 88 -9.61 24.81 4.39
C THR A 88 -10.98 25.43 4.17
N ALA A 89 -11.42 26.33 5.05
CA ALA A 89 -12.71 27.02 4.95
C ALA A 89 -12.87 27.72 3.58
N PHE A 90 -11.79 28.32 3.06
CA PHE A 90 -11.76 28.93 1.73
C PHE A 90 -12.18 27.97 0.60
N TYR A 91 -11.77 26.70 0.69
CA TYR A 91 -12.09 25.69 -0.33
C TYR A 91 -13.42 24.98 -0.06
N GLU A 92 -13.84 24.88 1.20
CA GLU A 92 -15.11 24.23 1.56
C GLU A 92 -16.30 24.93 0.90
N GLU A 93 -16.31 26.26 0.85
CA GLU A 93 -17.34 27.04 0.15
C GLU A 93 -17.41 26.72 -1.36
N LEU A 94 -16.28 26.34 -1.97
CA LEU A 94 -16.18 25.99 -3.39
C LEU A 94 -16.58 24.54 -3.67
N ILE A 95 -16.34 23.62 -2.72
CA ILE A 95 -16.53 22.17 -2.87
C ILE A 95 -17.99 21.73 -2.62
N VAL A 96 -18.82 22.54 -1.95
CA VAL A 96 -20.23 22.23 -1.63
C VAL A 96 -21.07 21.80 -2.85
N ARG A 97 -20.62 22.10 -4.07
CA ARG A 97 -21.33 21.76 -5.32
C ARG A 97 -21.04 20.36 -5.88
N ASP A 98 -19.95 19.70 -5.48
CA ASP A 98 -19.48 18.48 -6.16
C ASP A 98 -19.59 17.22 -5.28
N HIS A 99 -19.69 17.33 -3.94
CA HIS A 99 -19.85 16.20 -2.97
C HIS A 99 -18.91 14.99 -3.14
N THR A 100 -17.88 15.09 -3.97
CA THR A 100 -17.06 13.95 -4.41
C THR A 100 -15.85 13.69 -3.52
N TYR A 101 -15.55 14.59 -2.57
CA TYR A 101 -14.28 14.55 -1.84
C TYR A 101 -14.47 14.46 -0.34
N ARG A 102 -13.91 13.39 0.24
CA ARG A 102 -13.91 13.17 1.69
C ARG A 102 -12.90 14.10 2.37
N ARG A 103 -13.37 14.83 3.38
CA ARG A 103 -12.53 15.56 4.32
C ARG A 103 -12.02 14.62 5.41
N LEU A 104 -10.70 14.57 5.58
CA LEU A 104 -10.01 13.84 6.63
C LEU A 104 -9.62 14.79 7.77
N SER A 105 -9.15 14.23 8.90
CA SER A 105 -8.58 15.04 10.00
C SER A 105 -7.19 15.59 9.67
N ARG A 106 -6.48 14.95 8.75
CA ARG A 106 -5.18 15.38 8.20
C ARG A 106 -5.04 14.91 6.76
N ALA A 107 -4.16 15.54 5.98
CA ALA A 107 -3.85 15.08 4.64
C ALA A 107 -3.15 13.71 4.67
N SER A 108 -3.48 12.88 3.68
CA SER A 108 -2.88 11.57 3.47
C SER A 108 -2.15 11.54 2.14
N ILE A 109 -0.83 11.40 2.15
CA ILE A 109 -0.04 11.07 0.96
C ILE A 109 -0.08 9.55 0.79
N SER A 110 -0.78 9.08 -0.24
CA SER A 110 -1.11 7.67 -0.44
C SER A 110 -0.39 7.11 -1.68
N GLY A 111 0.33 5.99 -1.51
CA GLY A 111 0.86 5.20 -2.62
C GLY A 111 -0.11 4.15 -3.16
N GLY A 112 -1.38 4.24 -2.76
CA GLY A 112 -2.44 3.32 -3.16
C GLY A 112 -3.27 3.81 -4.33
N MET A 113 -4.22 2.97 -4.73
CA MET A 113 -5.22 3.23 -5.75
C MET A 113 -6.61 2.99 -5.15
N PRO A 114 -7.57 3.92 -5.33
CA PRO A 114 -8.94 3.71 -4.91
C PRO A 114 -9.58 2.57 -5.72
N ILE A 115 -10.32 1.68 -5.06
CA ILE A 115 -11.11 0.63 -5.71
C ILE A 115 -12.58 1.05 -5.71
N THR A 116 -13.15 1.17 -6.89
CA THR A 116 -14.53 1.61 -7.13
C THR A 116 -15.31 0.54 -7.89
N HIS A 117 -16.60 0.82 -8.17
CA HIS A 117 -17.48 -0.04 -8.96
C HIS A 117 -17.66 -1.44 -8.37
N TRP A 118 -17.89 -1.51 -7.06
CA TRP A 118 -18.17 -2.77 -6.38
C TRP A 118 -19.54 -3.29 -6.76
N ILE A 119 -19.60 -4.55 -7.17
CA ILE A 119 -20.82 -5.27 -7.53
C ILE A 119 -21.13 -6.26 -6.42
N GLU A 120 -22.29 -6.14 -5.80
CA GLU A 120 -22.80 -7.12 -4.85
C GLU A 120 -23.16 -8.41 -5.60
N ILE A 121 -22.71 -9.55 -5.09
CA ILE A 121 -22.93 -10.87 -5.72
C ILE A 121 -23.61 -11.87 -4.79
N ASP A 122 -23.61 -11.61 -3.49
CA ASP A 122 -24.27 -12.40 -2.45
C ASP A 122 -24.35 -11.53 -1.17
N ASP A 123 -25.00 -12.04 -0.12
CA ASP A 123 -25.17 -11.37 1.18
C ASP A 123 -23.83 -10.86 1.76
N ASP A 124 -23.65 -9.54 1.76
CA ASP A 124 -22.43 -8.81 2.14
C ASP A 124 -21.16 -9.16 1.33
N VAL A 125 -21.28 -9.86 0.21
CA VAL A 125 -20.16 -10.21 -0.67
C VAL A 125 -20.18 -9.36 -1.92
N TYR A 126 -19.08 -8.65 -2.12
CA TYR A 126 -18.86 -7.75 -3.23
C TYR A 126 -17.66 -8.19 -4.06
N LYS A 127 -17.68 -7.88 -5.36
CA LYS A 127 -16.52 -8.00 -6.23
C LYS A 127 -16.20 -6.71 -6.96
N ALA A 128 -14.93 -6.48 -7.22
CA ALA A 128 -14.45 -5.41 -8.08
C ALA A 128 -13.27 -5.90 -8.92
N VAL A 129 -13.17 -5.41 -10.16
CA VAL A 129 -12.06 -5.73 -11.07
C VAL A 129 -11.05 -4.58 -11.01
N VAL A 130 -9.77 -4.91 -10.87
CA VAL A 130 -8.67 -3.93 -10.89
C VAL A 130 -7.92 -3.96 -12.22
N PRO A 131 -7.16 -2.91 -12.58
CA PRO A 131 -6.31 -2.92 -13.76
C PRO A 131 -5.34 -4.11 -13.78
N SER A 132 -4.99 -4.58 -14.96
CA SER A 132 -4.15 -5.79 -15.14
C SER A 132 -2.75 -5.70 -14.53
N THR A 133 -2.22 -4.49 -14.40
CA THR A 133 -0.91 -4.20 -13.78
C THR A 133 -0.92 -4.28 -12.26
N VAL A 134 -2.10 -4.39 -11.63
CA VAL A 134 -2.25 -4.37 -10.17
C VAL A 134 -2.28 -5.79 -9.61
N TYR A 135 -1.56 -5.99 -8.52
CA TYR A 135 -1.61 -7.19 -7.68
C TYR A 135 -1.99 -6.78 -6.26
N VAL A 136 -3.02 -7.43 -5.70
CA VAL A 136 -3.65 -6.98 -4.44
C VAL A 136 -3.24 -7.89 -3.29
N ASN A 137 -2.28 -7.43 -2.49
CA ASN A 137 -1.82 -8.10 -1.27
C ASN A 137 -2.45 -7.52 0.00
N GLN A 138 -2.97 -6.29 -0.07
CA GLN A 138 -3.52 -5.56 1.07
C GLN A 138 -4.70 -4.72 0.58
N LEU A 139 -5.69 -4.55 1.45
CA LEU A 139 -6.88 -3.76 1.17
C LEU A 139 -7.23 -2.95 2.41
N PHE A 140 -7.66 -1.71 2.24
CA PHE A 140 -8.02 -0.80 3.32
C PHE A 140 -9.40 -0.22 3.07
N ALA A 141 -10.28 -0.25 4.07
CA ALA A 141 -11.56 0.45 4.10
C ALA A 141 -11.45 1.59 5.11
N ASP A 142 -11.58 2.84 4.66
CA ASP A 142 -11.49 4.02 5.54
C ASP A 142 -10.25 4.01 6.45
N ASP A 143 -9.09 3.77 5.84
CA ASP A 143 -7.78 3.62 6.51
C ASP A 143 -7.66 2.45 7.50
N ARG A 144 -8.66 1.54 7.55
CA ARG A 144 -8.60 0.29 8.33
C ARG A 144 -8.25 -0.86 7.42
N ARG A 145 -7.19 -1.60 7.77
CA ARG A 145 -6.76 -2.77 7.02
C ARG A 145 -7.82 -3.87 7.09
N ILE A 146 -8.26 -4.34 5.93
CA ILE A 146 -9.09 -5.52 5.77
C ILE A 146 -8.18 -6.75 5.75
N ILE A 147 -8.60 -7.81 6.41
CA ILE A 147 -7.80 -9.02 6.56
C ILE A 147 -7.84 -9.80 5.25
N ARG A 148 -6.68 -10.18 4.74
CA ARG A 148 -6.62 -11.13 3.62
C ARG A 148 -7.08 -12.50 4.12
N THR A 149 -7.87 -13.22 3.34
CA THR A 149 -8.38 -14.54 3.74
C THR A 149 -7.25 -15.47 4.10
N ARG A 150 -7.47 -16.33 5.10
CA ARG A 150 -6.52 -17.35 5.51
C ARG A 150 -7.17 -18.65 5.96
N ILE A 151 -6.42 -19.74 5.83
CA ILE A 151 -6.73 -21.06 6.35
C ILE A 151 -5.66 -21.41 7.41
N PRO A 152 -6.06 -21.72 8.65
CA PRO A 152 -7.45 -21.78 9.14
C PRO A 152 -8.10 -20.39 9.25
N MET A 153 -9.43 -20.32 9.13
CA MET A 153 -10.20 -19.07 9.20
C MET A 153 -10.10 -18.39 10.59
N ASN A 154 -9.91 -19.18 11.65
CA ASN A 154 -9.59 -18.65 12.97
C ASN A 154 -8.13 -18.17 12.99
N GLN A 155 -7.93 -16.86 13.19
CA GLN A 155 -6.61 -16.24 13.11
C GLN A 155 -5.62 -16.67 14.21
N SER A 156 -6.14 -17.26 15.30
CA SER A 156 -5.33 -17.83 16.38
C SER A 156 -4.93 -19.28 16.11
N ALA A 157 -5.49 -19.92 15.09
CA ALA A 157 -5.23 -21.32 14.74
C ALA A 157 -4.19 -21.44 13.61
N TYR A 158 -3.46 -22.55 13.61
CA TYR A 158 -2.42 -22.85 12.64
C TYR A 158 -2.55 -24.28 12.13
N LEU A 159 -2.15 -24.48 10.87
CA LEU A 159 -1.86 -25.81 10.36
C LEU A 159 -0.47 -26.24 10.85
N GLN A 160 -0.24 -27.55 10.85
CA GLN A 160 1.07 -28.13 11.15
C GLN A 160 1.48 -29.04 10.01
N TYR A 161 2.72 -28.91 9.53
CA TYR A 161 3.27 -29.83 8.54
C TYR A 161 3.75 -31.12 9.23
N GLU A 162 3.76 -32.22 8.48
CA GLU A 162 4.09 -33.56 8.98
C GLU A 162 5.59 -33.70 9.22
N ALA A 163 6.42 -33.38 8.21
CA ALA A 163 7.88 -33.46 8.31
C ALA A 163 8.57 -32.48 7.35
N PRO A 164 9.79 -32.02 7.66
CA PRO A 164 10.63 -31.36 6.66
C PRO A 164 11.08 -32.35 5.58
N LEU A 165 11.55 -31.85 4.44
CA LEU A 165 12.18 -32.71 3.44
C LEU A 165 13.55 -33.21 3.92
N ASN A 166 13.92 -34.44 3.52
CA ASN A 166 15.14 -35.08 3.98
C ASN A 166 16.43 -34.42 3.43
N ASP A 167 16.38 -33.93 2.19
CA ASP A 167 17.50 -33.19 1.59
C ASP A 167 17.46 -31.73 2.09
N PRO A 168 18.48 -31.24 2.83
CA PRO A 168 18.52 -29.87 3.33
C PRO A 168 18.42 -28.80 2.23
N ASN A 169 18.92 -29.09 1.02
CA ASN A 169 18.82 -28.16 -0.11
C ASN A 169 17.37 -28.05 -0.61
N GLN A 170 16.64 -29.17 -0.64
CA GLN A 170 15.22 -29.20 -1.01
C GLN A 170 14.32 -28.72 0.12
N ALA A 171 14.70 -28.94 1.37
CA ALA A 171 13.92 -28.52 2.54
C ALA A 171 13.75 -27.00 2.65
N ARG A 172 14.51 -26.20 1.90
CA ARG A 172 14.26 -24.76 1.75
C ARG A 172 13.06 -24.45 0.85
N TYR A 173 12.67 -25.38 0.00
CA TYR A 173 11.61 -25.22 -0.99
C TYR A 173 10.31 -25.92 -0.60
N GLY A 174 10.22 -26.59 0.55
CA GLY A 174 9.02 -27.36 0.84
C GLY A 174 9.07 -28.21 2.09
N PHE A 175 7.97 -28.94 2.30
CA PHE A 175 7.79 -29.87 3.40
C PHE A 175 6.74 -30.94 3.04
N GLN A 176 6.65 -31.97 3.87
CA GLN A 176 5.56 -32.94 3.81
C GLN A 176 4.36 -32.43 4.62
N TYR A 177 3.18 -32.38 4.00
CA TYR A 177 1.95 -31.91 4.62
C TYR A 177 1.09 -33.05 5.16
N VAL A 178 0.22 -32.75 6.13
CA VAL A 178 -0.71 -33.75 6.69
C VAL A 178 -1.82 -34.02 5.67
N GLN A 179 -2.18 -35.28 5.47
CA GLN A 179 -3.24 -35.70 4.54
C GLN A 179 -4.52 -34.86 4.71
N GLY A 180 -5.10 -34.43 3.58
CA GLY A 180 -6.31 -33.60 3.57
C GLY A 180 -6.09 -32.09 3.63
N GLN A 181 -4.89 -31.60 4.01
CA GLN A 181 -4.67 -30.16 4.19
C GLN A 181 -4.78 -29.33 2.90
N PHE A 182 -4.55 -29.94 1.74
CA PHE A 182 -4.53 -29.25 0.44
C PHE A 182 -5.59 -29.74 -0.55
N ASP A 183 -6.40 -30.74 -0.19
CA ASP A 183 -7.29 -31.44 -1.12
C ASP A 183 -8.39 -30.52 -1.72
N SER A 184 -8.80 -29.48 -0.97
CA SER A 184 -9.87 -28.56 -1.36
C SER A 184 -9.38 -27.14 -1.66
N ILE A 185 -8.07 -26.90 -1.70
CA ILE A 185 -7.52 -25.55 -1.83
C ILE A 185 -7.19 -25.27 -3.30
N PRO A 186 -7.79 -24.25 -3.94
CA PRO A 186 -7.35 -23.84 -5.25
C PRO A 186 -5.90 -23.34 -5.14
N LEU A 187 -5.00 -23.93 -5.92
CA LEU A 187 -3.56 -23.68 -5.78
C LEU A 187 -3.10 -22.38 -6.45
N ASN A 188 -3.94 -21.81 -7.32
CA ASN A 188 -3.65 -20.55 -7.99
C ASN A 188 -3.71 -19.40 -6.98
N ASP A 189 -2.65 -18.59 -6.96
CA ASP A 189 -2.52 -17.36 -6.16
C ASP A 189 -2.56 -17.50 -4.63
N VAL A 190 -2.58 -18.72 -4.09
CA VAL A 190 -2.47 -18.93 -2.64
C VAL A 190 -1.02 -18.83 -2.16
N MET A 191 -0.84 -18.26 -0.98
CA MET A 191 0.47 -18.07 -0.37
C MET A 191 0.57 -18.88 0.91
N VAL A 192 1.60 -19.70 1.04
CA VAL A 192 1.91 -20.42 2.27
C VAL A 192 2.85 -19.58 3.13
N VAL A 193 2.42 -19.28 4.34
CA VAL A 193 3.22 -18.55 5.35
C VAL A 193 3.72 -19.55 6.38
N VAL A 194 5.04 -19.75 6.41
CA VAL A 194 5.70 -20.73 7.30
C VAL A 194 6.37 -20.00 8.45
N TYR A 195 6.22 -20.51 9.67
CA TYR A 195 6.77 -19.90 10.88
C TYR A 195 8.11 -20.53 11.28
N HIS A 196 9.13 -19.68 11.42
CA HIS A 196 10.51 -20.06 11.74
C HIS A 196 11.01 -19.29 12.96
N SER A 197 11.00 -19.89 14.15
CA SER A 197 11.48 -19.20 15.35
C SER A 197 10.86 -17.78 15.52
N TRP A 198 11.63 -16.71 15.29
CA TRP A 198 11.18 -15.31 15.34
C TRP A 198 10.86 -14.68 13.97
N THR A 199 10.91 -15.43 12.87
CA THR A 199 10.60 -14.96 11.50
C THR A 199 9.49 -15.78 10.85
N THR A 200 8.97 -15.27 9.73
CA THR A 200 8.13 -16.02 8.80
C THR A 200 8.75 -15.99 7.40
N SER A 201 8.45 -17.01 6.60
CA SER A 201 8.72 -16.98 5.17
C SER A 201 7.42 -17.11 4.39
N HIS A 202 7.36 -16.48 3.23
CA HIS A 202 6.17 -16.40 2.37
C HIS A 202 6.47 -17.08 1.05
N HIS A 203 5.59 -17.99 0.64
CA HIS A 203 5.83 -18.86 -0.50
C HIS A 203 4.60 -19.02 -1.38
N TYR A 204 4.77 -18.91 -2.69
CA TYR A 204 3.77 -19.40 -3.63
C TYR A 204 4.02 -20.89 -3.91
N ILE A 205 2.93 -21.61 -4.16
CA ILE A 205 2.98 -23.04 -4.47
C ILE A 205 3.46 -23.21 -5.91
N ASP A 206 4.50 -24.01 -6.10
CA ASP A 206 4.96 -24.46 -7.41
C ASP A 206 4.21 -25.74 -7.81
N GLN A 207 4.27 -26.76 -6.96
CA GLN A 207 3.61 -28.04 -7.20
C GLN A 207 3.29 -28.79 -5.91
N ILE A 208 2.32 -29.70 -6.01
CA ILE A 208 1.95 -30.65 -4.95
C ILE A 208 2.15 -32.06 -5.48
N ILE A 209 3.01 -32.81 -4.82
CA ILE A 209 3.29 -34.22 -5.10
C ILE A 209 2.45 -35.06 -4.13
N THR A 210 1.26 -35.45 -4.58
CA THR A 210 0.26 -36.14 -3.74
C THR A 210 0.72 -37.52 -3.28
N SER A 211 1.53 -38.23 -4.07
CA SER A 211 2.01 -39.59 -3.77
C SER A 211 2.84 -39.69 -2.50
N ASN A 212 3.56 -38.63 -2.13
CA ASN A 212 4.36 -38.56 -0.90
C ASN A 212 4.00 -37.35 -0.02
N ARG A 213 2.86 -36.70 -0.31
CA ARG A 213 2.34 -35.52 0.39
C ARG A 213 3.36 -34.39 0.51
N THR A 214 4.09 -34.11 -0.56
CA THR A 214 5.07 -33.01 -0.58
C THR A 214 4.49 -31.79 -1.26
N ILE A 215 4.66 -30.63 -0.63
CA ILE A 215 4.44 -29.33 -1.26
C ILE A 215 5.79 -28.69 -1.58
N LEU A 216 5.92 -28.15 -2.79
CA LEU A 216 7.09 -27.39 -3.23
C LEU A 216 6.70 -25.96 -3.57
N PHE A 217 7.61 -25.04 -3.29
CA PHE A 217 7.46 -23.60 -3.40
C PHE A 217 8.30 -23.02 -4.53
N THR A 218 7.86 -21.90 -5.08
CA THR A 218 8.55 -21.20 -6.18
C THR A 218 9.85 -20.52 -5.72
N ASN A 219 9.96 -20.18 -4.44
CA ASN A 219 11.11 -19.51 -3.83
C ASN A 219 11.61 -20.26 -2.58
N PRO A 220 12.92 -20.24 -2.31
CA PRO A 220 13.47 -20.85 -1.10
C PRO A 220 13.20 -20.00 0.13
N SER A 221 13.13 -20.64 1.30
CA SER A 221 13.33 -19.99 2.59
C SER A 221 14.81 -19.73 2.85
N ASP A 222 15.14 -18.79 3.74
CA ASP A 222 16.54 -18.49 4.09
C ASP A 222 17.27 -19.71 4.67
N LEU A 223 16.59 -20.46 5.53
CA LEU A 223 17.08 -21.69 6.15
C LEU A 223 16.14 -22.86 5.84
N PRO A 224 16.63 -24.12 5.85
CA PRO A 224 15.80 -25.29 5.64
C PRO A 224 14.56 -25.28 6.55
N ILE A 225 13.37 -25.49 5.98
CA ILE A 225 12.14 -25.65 6.74
C ILE A 225 12.34 -26.85 7.67
N GLY A 226 12.02 -26.68 8.96
CA GLY A 226 12.28 -27.67 10.00
C GLY A 226 13.51 -27.40 10.87
N THR A 227 14.35 -26.42 10.52
CA THR A 227 15.50 -26.03 11.38
C THR A 227 15.07 -25.67 12.81
N PHE A 228 13.94 -24.98 12.96
CA PHE A 228 13.43 -24.48 14.25
C PHE A 228 12.14 -25.18 14.67
N THR A 229 12.11 -26.51 14.69
CA THR A 229 10.87 -27.26 15.00
C THR A 229 10.30 -26.95 16.38
N MET A 230 11.12 -26.74 17.42
CA MET A 230 10.63 -26.45 18.77
C MET A 230 9.93 -25.08 18.86
N GLN A 231 10.51 -24.05 18.25
CA GLN A 231 10.01 -22.68 18.30
C GLN A 231 8.88 -22.45 17.29
N GLY A 232 9.07 -22.93 16.06
CA GLY A 232 8.08 -22.83 14.99
C GLY A 232 6.87 -23.73 15.21
N LYS A 233 7.04 -24.83 15.96
CA LYS A 233 6.01 -25.88 16.20
C LYS A 233 5.40 -26.41 14.91
N ARG A 234 6.22 -26.45 13.84
CA ARG A 234 5.83 -26.82 12.47
C ARG A 234 4.65 -26.03 11.90
N ARG A 235 4.43 -24.82 12.41
CA ARG A 235 3.24 -24.02 12.08
C ARG A 235 3.34 -23.40 10.70
N PHE A 236 2.22 -23.39 10.02
CA PHE A 236 1.99 -22.58 8.84
C PHE A 236 0.53 -22.17 8.74
N HIS A 237 0.25 -21.21 7.86
CA HIS A 237 -1.10 -20.92 7.39
C HIS A 237 -1.07 -20.64 5.89
N ILE A 238 -2.24 -20.68 5.26
CA ILE A 238 -2.39 -20.44 3.82
C ILE A 238 -3.20 -19.16 3.67
N GLU A 239 -2.71 -18.19 2.92
CA GLU A 239 -3.40 -16.93 2.61
C GLU A 239 -3.98 -16.93 1.20
N ASN A 240 -4.92 -16.02 0.98
CA ASN A 240 -5.53 -15.71 -0.31
C ASN A 240 -6.46 -16.80 -0.90
N SER A 241 -6.97 -17.72 -0.08
CA SER A 241 -8.01 -18.64 -0.55
C SER A 241 -9.38 -17.98 -0.50
N CYS A 242 -10.06 -17.87 -1.64
CA CYS A 242 -11.43 -17.33 -1.68
C CYS A 242 -12.47 -18.23 -1.01
N LEU A 243 -12.16 -19.51 -0.78
CA LEU A 243 -12.99 -20.42 0.01
C LEU A 243 -12.99 -20.08 1.51
N ALA A 244 -12.03 -19.28 1.96
CA ALA A 244 -11.87 -18.86 3.36
C ALA A 244 -12.39 -17.44 3.62
N LEU A 245 -13.33 -16.96 2.80
CA LEU A 245 -13.92 -15.63 2.92
C LEU A 245 -14.87 -15.56 4.13
N VAL A 246 -14.50 -14.74 5.10
CA VAL A 246 -15.27 -14.46 6.34
C VAL A 246 -15.57 -12.96 6.46
N SER A 247 -16.41 -12.56 7.41
CA SER A 247 -16.74 -11.14 7.61
C SER A 247 -15.50 -10.27 7.79
N ASN A 248 -15.48 -9.12 7.12
CA ASN A 248 -14.34 -8.20 7.04
C ASN A 248 -13.05 -8.85 6.52
N SER A 249 -13.16 -9.68 5.48
CA SER A 249 -12.00 -10.24 4.79
C SER A 249 -12.10 -10.12 3.28
N PHE A 250 -10.96 -10.23 2.61
CA PHE A 250 -10.90 -10.20 1.14
C PHE A 250 -9.96 -11.29 0.59
N CYS A 251 -10.24 -11.76 -0.61
CA CYS A 251 -9.31 -12.54 -1.42
C CYS A 251 -9.11 -11.86 -2.79
N PHE A 252 -8.03 -12.20 -3.48
CA PHE A 252 -7.72 -11.69 -4.81
C PHE A 252 -7.43 -12.85 -5.76
N VAL A 253 -8.10 -12.86 -6.91
CA VAL A 253 -7.86 -13.82 -8.00
C VAL A 253 -7.10 -13.09 -9.09
N ASN A 254 -5.85 -13.50 -9.33
CA ASN A 254 -4.93 -12.79 -10.22
C ASN A 254 -5.30 -12.97 -11.70
N GLU A 255 -5.75 -14.17 -12.08
CA GLU A 255 -6.16 -14.50 -13.45
C GLU A 255 -7.25 -13.56 -13.96
N THR A 256 -8.28 -13.31 -13.15
CA THR A 256 -9.41 -12.44 -13.48
C THR A 256 -9.26 -11.02 -12.95
N LYS A 257 -8.15 -10.72 -12.26
CA LYS A 257 -7.89 -9.44 -11.58
C LYS A 257 -9.05 -8.99 -10.70
N THR A 258 -9.69 -9.94 -10.03
CA THR A 258 -10.91 -9.69 -9.25
C THR A 258 -10.60 -9.75 -7.76
N ILE A 259 -11.00 -8.71 -7.04
CA ILE A 259 -11.05 -8.71 -5.58
C ILE A 259 -12.45 -9.19 -5.18
N TYR A 260 -12.52 -10.15 -4.27
CA TYR A 260 -13.74 -10.49 -3.55
C TYR A 260 -13.61 -9.99 -2.12
N LEU A 261 -14.61 -9.24 -1.67
CA LEU A 261 -14.68 -8.64 -0.35
C LEU A 261 -15.95 -9.11 0.34
N LYS A 262 -15.83 -9.69 1.54
CA LYS A 262 -16.97 -9.89 2.42
C LYS A 262 -16.95 -8.86 3.53
N THR A 263 -17.96 -8.00 3.57
CA THR A 263 -18.13 -7.03 4.66
C THR A 263 -18.74 -7.72 5.88
N ASN A 264 -19.05 -6.95 6.91
CA ASN A 264 -19.84 -7.39 8.06
C ASN A 264 -21.22 -6.68 8.11
N GLY A 265 -21.70 -6.15 6.99
CA GLY A 265 -22.93 -5.37 6.88
C GLY A 265 -22.86 -3.94 7.42
N SER A 266 -21.74 -3.52 8.04
CA SER A 266 -21.64 -2.18 8.63
C SER A 266 -21.36 -1.06 7.63
N TYR A 267 -20.99 -1.39 6.38
CA TYR A 267 -20.71 -0.42 5.33
C TYR A 267 -20.98 -1.01 3.94
N ASN A 268 -21.37 -0.13 3.01
CA ASN A 268 -21.40 -0.43 1.58
C ASN A 268 -20.07 0.02 0.94
N PRO A 269 -19.33 -0.86 0.24
CA PRO A 269 -18.04 -0.52 -0.38
C PRO A 269 -18.10 0.62 -1.41
N ASN A 270 -19.26 0.89 -2.02
CA ASN A 270 -19.44 2.02 -2.94
C ASN A 270 -19.63 3.38 -2.24
N ASN A 271 -19.88 3.37 -0.93
CA ASN A 271 -20.11 4.60 -0.15
C ASN A 271 -18.91 4.99 0.71
N ILE A 272 -17.84 4.21 0.70
CA ILE A 272 -16.64 4.45 1.50
C ILE A 272 -15.38 4.35 0.65
N GLN A 273 -14.25 4.79 1.20
CA GLN A 273 -13.00 4.75 0.48
C GLN A 273 -12.34 3.38 0.67
N ILE A 274 -12.31 2.57 -0.39
CA ILE A 274 -11.50 1.34 -0.44
C ILE A 274 -10.21 1.60 -1.20
N ILE A 275 -9.06 1.20 -0.66
CA ILE A 275 -7.73 1.45 -1.26
C ILE A 275 -6.91 0.16 -1.28
N THR A 276 -6.26 -0.14 -2.40
CA THR A 276 -5.15 -1.10 -2.47
C THR A 276 -3.82 -0.36 -2.64
N PRO A 277 -2.77 -0.69 -1.90
CA PRO A 277 -1.42 -0.20 -2.17
C PRO A 277 -0.92 -0.63 -3.57
N ILE A 278 -0.24 0.26 -4.30
CA ILE A 278 0.37 -0.07 -5.61
C ILE A 278 1.83 0.41 -5.76
N HIS A 279 2.30 1.33 -4.92
CA HIS A 279 3.68 1.80 -4.91
C HIS A 279 4.42 1.37 -3.65
N GLU A 280 5.63 0.83 -3.80
CA GLU A 280 6.47 0.43 -2.65
C GLU A 280 7.00 1.65 -1.90
N PHE A 281 7.59 2.59 -2.64
CA PHE A 281 8.07 3.85 -2.10
C PHE A 281 7.07 4.96 -2.38
N ILE A 282 6.50 5.52 -1.32
CA ILE A 282 5.64 6.71 -1.43
C ILE A 282 6.51 7.97 -1.54
N MET A 283 7.61 8.00 -0.79
CA MET A 283 8.54 9.12 -0.75
C MET A 283 9.98 8.62 -0.67
N LEU A 284 10.82 9.12 -1.59
CA LEU A 284 12.25 8.86 -1.62
C LEU A 284 13.00 10.16 -1.39
N ILE A 285 13.70 10.27 -0.26
CA ILE A 285 14.56 11.40 0.08
C ILE A 285 16.00 10.97 -0.14
N ALA A 286 16.58 11.34 -1.28
CA ALA A 286 17.91 10.88 -1.67
C ALA A 286 18.67 11.96 -2.47
N SER A 287 19.92 12.19 -2.08
CA SER A 287 20.88 12.95 -2.90
C SER A 287 21.70 12.00 -3.74
N THR A 288 22.07 12.43 -4.95
CA THR A 288 23.00 11.70 -5.83
C THR A 288 24.47 12.03 -5.54
N ASP A 289 24.76 13.01 -4.68
CA ASP A 289 26.13 13.42 -4.33
C ASP A 289 26.24 13.65 -2.81
N ALA A 290 27.12 12.88 -2.16
CA ALA A 290 27.38 12.97 -0.72
C ALA A 290 27.89 14.35 -0.27
N ARG A 291 28.51 15.13 -1.17
CA ARG A 291 28.95 16.50 -0.88
C ARG A 291 27.80 17.50 -0.83
N TYR A 292 26.65 17.13 -1.38
CA TYR A 292 25.46 17.96 -1.44
C TYR A 292 24.27 17.25 -0.79
N PRO A 293 24.28 17.09 0.54
CA PRO A 293 23.20 16.43 1.25
C PRO A 293 21.92 17.25 1.17
N ILE A 294 20.80 16.53 1.23
CA ILE A 294 19.49 17.12 1.46
C ILE A 294 19.41 17.55 2.92
N ASN A 295 18.91 18.75 3.20
CA ASN A 295 18.78 19.24 4.57
C ASN A 295 17.43 19.92 4.84
N ASN A 296 17.02 19.91 6.11
CA ASN A 296 15.88 20.67 6.63
C ASN A 296 14.54 20.39 5.92
N ILE A 297 14.26 19.14 5.59
CA ILE A 297 12.91 18.72 5.19
C ILE A 297 12.11 18.45 6.46
N ILE A 298 10.95 19.09 6.58
CA ILE A 298 10.01 18.87 7.68
C ILE A 298 8.73 18.30 7.07
N ILE A 299 8.27 17.17 7.60
CA ILE A 299 6.97 16.59 7.25
C ILE A 299 6.23 16.40 8.55
N ASP A 300 5.14 17.14 8.74
CA ASP A 300 4.38 17.14 9.98
C ASP A 300 2.88 17.19 9.71
N ASN A 301 2.09 16.69 10.65
CA ASN A 301 0.63 16.64 10.55
C ASN A 301 0.12 16.00 9.24
N ILE A 302 0.79 14.96 8.74
CA ILE A 302 0.43 14.23 7.50
C ILE A 302 0.47 12.72 7.79
N ALA A 303 -0.40 11.96 7.14
CA ALA A 303 -0.27 10.51 7.03
C ALA A 303 0.48 10.15 5.73
N ILE A 304 1.49 9.28 5.82
CA ILE A 304 2.12 8.64 4.65
C ILE A 304 1.72 7.16 4.72
N GLN A 305 0.94 6.68 3.76
CA GLN A 305 0.29 5.37 3.88
C GLN A 305 0.05 4.66 2.54
N HIS A 306 -0.35 3.39 2.64
CA HIS A 306 -0.65 2.51 1.50
C HIS A 306 0.57 2.23 0.61
N SER A 307 1.71 1.90 1.23
CA SER A 307 2.86 1.33 0.53
C SER A 307 2.64 -0.17 0.28
N THR A 308 2.98 -0.65 -0.91
CA THR A 308 2.93 -2.08 -1.22
C THR A 308 4.27 -2.76 -0.98
N MET A 309 4.26 -4.07 -0.85
CA MET A 309 5.43 -4.92 -1.01
C MET A 309 4.95 -6.15 -1.75
N ASN A 310 5.30 -6.24 -3.03
CA ASN A 310 4.99 -7.42 -3.82
C ASN A 310 6.18 -8.36 -3.70
N TYR A 311 5.98 -9.49 -3.02
CA TYR A 311 6.94 -10.58 -3.09
C TYR A 311 6.92 -11.08 -4.54
N ASP A 312 8.06 -11.00 -5.23
CA ASP A 312 8.18 -11.38 -6.63
C ASP A 312 7.60 -12.79 -6.85
N SER A 313 6.40 -12.84 -7.43
CA SER A 313 5.85 -14.06 -8.05
C SER A 313 6.48 -14.33 -9.42
N TYR A 314 7.43 -13.49 -9.84
CA TYR A 314 8.00 -13.45 -11.18
C TYR A 314 9.53 -13.53 -11.16
N THR A 315 10.07 -14.58 -10.54
CA THR A 315 11.28 -15.19 -11.09
C THR A 315 10.84 -16.41 -11.88
N THR A 316 10.40 -16.19 -13.12
CA THR A 316 10.54 -17.21 -14.16
C THR A 316 12.02 -17.61 -14.18
N ARG A 317 12.31 -18.84 -13.75
CA ARG A 317 13.47 -19.57 -14.26
C ARG A 317 13.15 -20.03 -15.67
#